data_AF-A0A1I1A8U3-F1
#
_entry.id   AF-A0A1I1A8U3-F1
#
_cell.length_a   1.000
_cell.length_b   1.000
_cell.length_c   1.000
_cell.angle_alpha   90.00
_cell.angle_beta   90.00
_cell.angle_gamma   90.00
#
_symmetry.space_group_name_H-M   'P 1'
#
loop_
_entity.id
_entity.type
_entity.pdbx_description
1 polymer ?
#
loop_
_entity_poly.entity_id
_entity_poly.type
_entity_poly.pdbx_seq_one_letter_code
_entity_poly.pdbx_strand_id
1 'polypeptide(L)'
;MSRDLGRALRELADDASAAAAPLPVDRVLARRRRRRAGRAAAVTAVTGVAVGAMVVTGLAFAGRPSTVAPADPTPTASAATGAPVCGDAAPTATPGGALVLDAPGTAVAGEPVRVAGTPASGTGVPAPSSVTLVALQGGAVVGTGDARGALGAAGSGTAARSGSEVRLGACASSGAPAGADPLPAGRYDLVLVVADPAGTLVSAPVPVELTAAAPAAPATTAAAPPPPTVEEAIAARPLQDPFVMRTDRRTALTSDAPASGDVLEDGDFFAMVRSFDEAAGTIDVDIAILYAGQDADDRARAASPGADPAEVYAPNGLEIVNDVERVRTLPLAPDVVVTGVCEPGGGGMELVATSLPALADGLDAADGCGEGGSSRLGSSWFWVDVRAGVVVQVVGQYTP
;
A
#
# COMPACT_ATOMS: atom_id res chain seq x y z
N MET A 1 -25.65 26.18 32.55
CA MET A 1 -24.77 25.26 31.80
C MET A 1 -23.49 24.86 32.53
N SER A 2 -22.93 25.62 33.49
CA SER A 2 -21.67 25.22 34.18
C SER A 2 -21.82 24.17 35.29
N ARG A 3 -23.04 23.93 35.82
CA ARG A 3 -23.27 22.95 36.89
C ARG A 3 -23.34 21.49 36.41
N ASP A 4 -23.61 21.24 35.13
CA ASP A 4 -23.69 19.89 34.57
C ASP A 4 -22.30 19.30 34.25
N LEU A 5 -21.36 20.14 33.81
CA LEU A 5 -20.00 19.70 33.49
C LEU A 5 -19.26 19.19 34.75
N GLY A 6 -19.43 19.89 35.88
CA GLY A 6 -18.81 19.49 37.15
C GLY A 6 -19.42 18.23 37.79
N ARG A 7 -20.59 17.79 37.32
CA ARG A 7 -21.21 16.52 37.70
C ARG A 7 -20.70 15.39 36.80
N ALA A 8 -20.67 15.62 35.49
CA ALA A 8 -20.14 14.67 34.51
C ALA A 8 -18.66 14.32 34.77
N LEU A 9 -17.84 15.30 35.17
CA LEU A 9 -16.41 15.07 35.47
C LEU A 9 -16.19 14.30 36.77
N ARG A 10 -17.06 14.46 37.78
CA ARG A 10 -17.00 13.67 39.02
C ARG A 10 -17.45 12.24 38.79
N GLU A 11 -18.50 12.03 38.01
CA GLU A 11 -18.92 10.67 37.60
C GLU A 11 -17.84 9.96 36.78
N LEU A 12 -17.07 10.70 35.96
CA LEU A 12 -15.93 10.13 35.22
C LEU A 12 -14.74 9.75 36.14
N ALA A 13 -14.47 10.55 37.16
CA ALA A 13 -13.40 10.29 38.12
C ALA A 13 -13.74 9.09 39.04
N ASP A 14 -15.00 8.97 39.44
CA ASP A 14 -15.49 7.82 40.21
C ASP A 14 -15.46 6.53 39.37
N ASP A 15 -15.86 6.59 38.09
CA ASP A 15 -15.78 5.45 37.15
C ASP A 15 -14.31 5.01 36.90
N ALA A 16 -13.36 5.95 36.86
CA ALA A 16 -11.94 5.66 36.69
C ALA A 16 -11.32 5.01 37.93
N SER A 17 -11.77 5.38 39.13
CA SER A 17 -11.31 4.78 40.40
C SER A 17 -11.83 3.35 40.60
N ALA A 18 -12.99 3.02 40.02
CA ALA A 18 -13.59 1.68 40.08
C ALA A 18 -13.02 0.67 39.05
N ALA A 19 -12.16 1.12 38.13
CA ALA A 19 -11.62 0.31 37.03
C ALA A 19 -10.43 -0.61 37.42
N ALA A 20 -10.01 -0.63 38.69
CA ALA A 20 -8.89 -1.46 39.15
C ALA A 20 -9.23 -2.95 39.38
N ALA A 21 -10.49 -3.37 39.18
CA ALA A 21 -10.89 -4.77 39.20
C ALA A 21 -11.53 -5.17 37.87
N PRO A 22 -11.21 -6.36 37.32
CA PRO A 22 -11.79 -6.83 36.06
C PRO A 22 -13.32 -6.93 36.21
N LEU A 23 -14.04 -6.18 35.37
CA LEU A 23 -15.50 -6.18 35.37
C LEU A 23 -16.01 -7.50 34.79
N PRO A 24 -17.03 -8.13 35.40
CA PRO A 24 -17.67 -9.31 34.84
C PRO A 24 -18.21 -9.03 33.44
N VAL A 25 -17.94 -9.94 32.50
CA VAL A 25 -18.29 -9.84 31.07
C VAL A 25 -19.77 -9.44 30.87
N ASP A 26 -20.68 -9.94 31.72
CA ASP A 26 -22.10 -9.64 31.66
C ASP A 26 -22.43 -8.15 31.84
N ARG A 27 -21.66 -7.43 32.67
CA ARG A 27 -21.84 -5.98 32.85
C ARG A 27 -21.37 -5.20 31.61
N VAL A 28 -20.31 -5.66 30.95
CA VAL A 28 -19.81 -5.06 29.71
C VAL A 28 -20.83 -5.24 28.58
N LEU A 29 -21.43 -6.43 28.48
CA LEU A 29 -22.49 -6.73 27.51
C LEU A 29 -23.76 -5.92 27.77
N ALA A 30 -24.19 -5.77 29.04
CA ALA A 30 -25.33 -4.94 29.40
C ALA A 30 -25.11 -3.44 29.08
N ARG A 31 -23.89 -2.92 29.32
CA ARG A 31 -23.52 -1.53 28.99
C ARG A 31 -23.50 -1.30 27.47
N ARG A 32 -23.05 -2.29 26.68
CA ARG A 32 -23.11 -2.25 25.21
C ARG A 32 -24.55 -2.29 24.68
N ARG A 33 -25.43 -3.12 25.24
CA ARG A 33 -26.86 -3.17 24.83
C ARG A 33 -27.57 -1.83 25.05
N ARG A 34 -27.31 -1.14 26.18
CA ARG A 34 -27.88 0.20 26.44
C ARG A 34 -27.38 1.27 25.47
N ARG A 35 -26.09 1.24 25.09
CA ARG A 35 -25.53 2.18 24.09
C ARG A 35 -26.11 1.98 22.69
N ARG A 36 -26.46 0.74 22.30
CA ARG A 36 -27.12 0.45 21.01
C ARG A 36 -28.55 0.99 20.97
N ALA A 37 -29.32 0.84 22.04
CA ALA A 37 -30.67 1.39 22.14
C ALA A 37 -30.69 2.93 22.01
N GLY A 38 -29.68 3.63 22.55
CA GLY A 38 -29.58 5.09 22.44
C GLY A 38 -29.22 5.61 21.04
N ARG A 39 -28.49 4.83 20.22
CA ARG A 39 -28.09 5.25 18.86
C ARG A 39 -29.20 5.07 17.83
N ALA A 40 -30.07 4.08 18.00
CA ALA A 40 -31.23 3.88 17.11
C ALA A 40 -32.23 5.06 17.16
N ALA A 41 -32.31 5.77 18.30
CA ALA A 41 -33.21 6.92 18.46
C ALA A 41 -32.68 8.22 17.83
N ALA A 42 -31.38 8.32 17.52
CA ALA A 42 -30.76 9.55 17.02
C ALA A 42 -30.73 9.67 15.50
N VAL A 43 -30.85 8.54 14.77
CA VAL A 43 -30.73 8.50 13.30
C VAL A 43 -32.02 8.95 12.60
N THR A 44 -33.17 8.91 13.26
CA THR A 44 -34.47 9.30 12.68
C THR A 44 -34.68 10.83 12.57
N ALA A 45 -33.74 11.66 13.01
CA ALA A 45 -33.94 13.11 13.10
C ALA A 45 -33.21 13.96 12.03
N VAL A 46 -32.33 13.38 11.19
CA VAL A 46 -31.40 14.18 10.34
C VAL A 46 -31.72 14.15 8.84
N THR A 47 -32.59 13.26 8.36
CA THR A 47 -32.93 13.10 6.92
C THR A 47 -34.07 14.03 6.46
N GLY A 48 -33.98 15.33 6.75
CA GLY A 48 -35.08 16.27 6.54
C GLY A 48 -34.83 17.51 5.67
N VAL A 49 -33.60 17.94 5.40
CA VAL A 49 -33.38 19.25 4.74
C VAL A 49 -32.08 19.27 3.93
N ALA A 50 -32.15 19.10 2.61
CA ALA A 50 -31.22 19.71 1.62
C ALA A 50 -31.62 19.34 0.18
N VAL A 51 -32.66 19.98 -0.36
CA VAL A 51 -32.85 20.11 -1.81
C VAL A 51 -33.18 21.57 -2.09
N GLY A 52 -32.26 22.29 -2.74
CA GLY A 52 -32.53 23.66 -3.17
C GLY A 52 -31.30 24.42 -3.69
N ALA A 53 -31.36 24.74 -4.99
CA ALA A 53 -30.69 25.84 -5.71
C ALA A 53 -29.25 25.64 -6.21
N MET A 54 -29.08 25.64 -7.55
CA MET A 54 -28.68 26.85 -8.29
C MET A 54 -28.77 26.66 -9.81
N VAL A 55 -29.38 27.63 -10.48
CA VAL A 55 -29.50 27.77 -11.94
C VAL A 55 -29.21 29.24 -12.30
N VAL A 56 -28.40 29.43 -13.36
CA VAL A 56 -28.11 30.64 -14.19
C VAL A 56 -27.23 31.79 -13.66
N THR A 57 -26.09 32.01 -14.32
CA THR A 57 -25.60 33.28 -14.96
C THR A 57 -24.23 33.00 -15.60
N GLY A 58 -23.77 33.49 -16.76
CA GLY A 58 -24.23 34.44 -17.77
C GLY A 58 -23.19 34.46 -18.91
N LEU A 59 -23.60 34.95 -20.08
CA LEU A 59 -22.88 34.97 -21.37
C LEU A 59 -21.77 36.05 -21.51
N ALA A 60 -20.86 35.76 -22.44
CA ALA A 60 -20.14 36.66 -23.38
C ALA A 60 -18.92 37.48 -22.92
N PHE A 61 -17.76 37.18 -23.53
CA PHE A 61 -16.87 38.20 -24.11
C PHE A 61 -16.12 37.61 -25.32
N ALA A 62 -16.32 38.22 -26.48
CA ALA A 62 -15.60 37.94 -27.72
C ALA A 62 -14.61 39.07 -28.02
N GLY A 63 -13.45 38.71 -28.59
CA GLY A 63 -12.74 39.53 -29.57
C GLY A 63 -11.49 40.28 -29.10
N ARG A 64 -10.31 39.80 -29.54
CA ARG A 64 -9.23 40.60 -30.16
C ARG A 64 -8.19 39.68 -30.81
N PRO A 65 -7.93 39.79 -32.14
CA PRO A 65 -6.80 39.11 -32.77
C PRO A 65 -5.55 40.00 -32.67
N SER A 66 -4.47 39.43 -32.11
CA SER A 66 -3.13 40.04 -32.16
C SER A 66 -2.33 39.35 -33.26
N THR A 67 -2.08 40.06 -34.34
CA THR A 67 -1.13 39.68 -35.40
C THR A 67 0.30 39.79 -34.86
N VAL A 68 0.94 38.65 -34.62
CA VAL A 68 2.38 38.55 -34.33
C VAL A 68 3.10 38.14 -35.61
N ALA A 69 4.15 38.88 -35.96
CA ALA A 69 5.00 38.64 -37.11
C ALA A 69 5.76 37.30 -36.97
N PRO A 70 6.02 36.57 -38.08
CA PRO A 70 6.74 35.30 -38.02
C PRO A 70 8.21 35.56 -37.66
N ALA A 71 8.67 34.95 -36.56
CA ALA A 71 10.09 34.81 -36.27
C ALA A 71 10.67 33.72 -37.18
N ASP A 72 11.90 33.94 -37.64
CA ASP A 72 12.70 32.98 -38.41
C ASP A 72 12.76 31.61 -37.70
N PRO A 73 12.77 30.49 -38.45
CA PRO A 73 12.82 29.17 -37.87
C PRO A 73 14.18 28.94 -37.21
N THR A 74 14.23 29.09 -35.90
CA THR A 74 15.26 28.51 -35.03
C THR A 74 15.32 27.01 -35.31
N PRO A 75 16.51 26.39 -35.48
CA PRO A 75 16.63 24.97 -35.74
C PRO A 75 15.90 24.18 -34.65
N THR A 76 14.84 23.46 -35.04
CA THR A 76 14.08 22.59 -34.13
C THR A 76 14.96 21.38 -33.83
N ALA A 77 15.70 21.44 -32.73
CA ALA A 77 16.28 20.23 -32.16
C ALA A 77 15.13 19.26 -31.89
N SER A 78 15.13 18.11 -32.57
CA SER A 78 14.17 17.05 -32.36
C SER A 78 14.29 16.62 -30.89
N ALA A 79 13.26 16.93 -30.09
CA ALA A 79 13.20 16.49 -28.70
C ALA A 79 13.15 14.96 -28.72
N ALA A 80 14.22 14.31 -28.29
CA ALA A 80 14.25 12.86 -28.14
C ALA A 80 13.17 12.48 -27.11
N THR A 81 12.13 11.78 -27.55
CA THR A 81 10.94 11.41 -26.77
C THR A 81 11.13 10.10 -25.98
N GLY A 82 12.37 9.73 -25.66
CA GLY A 82 12.71 8.50 -24.94
C GLY A 82 13.21 8.76 -23.53
N ALA A 83 13.07 7.75 -22.66
CA ALA A 83 13.81 7.74 -21.40
C ALA A 83 15.32 7.82 -21.68
N PRO A 84 16.08 8.61 -20.90
CA PRO A 84 17.51 8.76 -21.11
C PRO A 84 18.20 7.40 -20.98
N VAL A 85 19.04 7.08 -21.95
CA VAL A 85 19.79 5.83 -22.01
C VAL A 85 21.23 6.08 -21.56
N CYS A 86 21.85 5.05 -21.04
CA CYS A 86 23.26 5.04 -20.68
C CYS A 86 24.16 5.54 -21.82
N GLY A 87 25.04 6.50 -21.50
CA GLY A 87 25.94 7.14 -22.47
C GLY A 87 25.34 8.35 -23.19
N ASP A 88 24.04 8.62 -23.04
CA ASP A 88 23.44 9.85 -23.56
C ASP A 88 24.06 11.10 -22.91
N ALA A 89 24.03 12.21 -23.64
CA ALA A 89 24.33 13.51 -23.07
C ALA A 89 23.32 13.84 -21.98
N ALA A 90 23.76 14.61 -20.97
CA ALA A 90 22.92 15.05 -19.89
C ALA A 90 21.61 15.67 -20.43
N PRO A 91 20.44 15.24 -19.93
CA PRO A 91 19.18 15.85 -20.33
C PRO A 91 19.21 17.32 -19.92
N THR A 92 18.76 18.20 -20.81
CA THR A 92 18.79 19.64 -20.56
C THR A 92 17.65 19.99 -19.60
N ALA A 93 17.96 20.66 -18.50
CA ALA A 93 16.97 21.12 -17.52
C ALA A 93 15.88 21.96 -18.20
N THR A 94 14.62 21.72 -17.86
CA THR A 94 13.50 22.47 -18.44
C THR A 94 13.57 23.93 -17.97
N PRO A 95 13.62 24.92 -18.89
CA PRO A 95 13.64 26.33 -18.51
C PRO A 95 12.44 26.68 -17.63
N GLY A 96 12.68 27.40 -16.53
CA GLY A 96 11.62 27.79 -15.58
C GLY A 96 11.48 26.90 -14.35
N GLY A 97 12.32 25.86 -14.21
CA GLY A 97 12.50 25.14 -12.94
C GLY A 97 11.29 24.31 -12.51
N ALA A 98 10.48 23.81 -13.46
CA ALA A 98 9.21 23.14 -13.19
C ALA A 98 9.29 21.93 -12.24
N LEU A 99 10.47 21.37 -11.99
CA LEU A 99 10.70 20.23 -11.11
C LEU A 99 11.90 20.49 -10.20
N VAL A 100 11.68 20.37 -8.89
CA VAL A 100 12.72 20.44 -7.86
C VAL A 100 12.95 19.04 -7.32
N LEU A 101 14.17 18.55 -7.48
CA LEU A 101 14.66 17.31 -6.87
C LEU A 101 15.24 17.65 -5.49
N ASP A 102 14.75 16.98 -4.45
CA ASP A 102 15.37 16.94 -3.13
C ASP A 102 16.05 15.58 -2.97
N ALA A 103 17.38 15.61 -2.82
CA ALA A 103 18.23 14.43 -2.69
C ALA A 103 19.26 14.70 -1.59
N PRO A 104 19.71 13.67 -0.85
CA PRO A 104 20.73 13.86 0.18
C PRO A 104 22.05 14.25 -0.48
N GLY A 105 22.77 15.23 0.09
CA GLY A 105 24.10 15.61 -0.42
C GLY A 105 25.15 14.48 -0.36
N THR A 106 24.87 13.42 0.41
CA THR A 106 25.72 12.24 0.57
C THR A 106 24.87 10.98 0.67
N ALA A 107 25.27 9.89 0.01
CA ALA A 107 24.63 8.57 0.12
C ALA A 107 25.69 7.46 0.06
N VAL A 108 25.29 6.20 0.28
CA VAL A 108 26.18 5.04 0.21
C VAL A 108 26.00 4.36 -1.14
N ALA A 109 27.10 4.07 -1.84
CA ALA A 109 27.10 3.34 -3.10
C ALA A 109 26.43 1.96 -2.94
N GLY A 110 25.41 1.68 -3.75
CA GLY A 110 24.64 0.43 -3.73
C GLY A 110 23.44 0.40 -2.77
N GLU A 111 23.29 1.41 -1.91
CA GLU A 111 22.09 1.56 -1.08
C GLU A 111 21.03 2.41 -1.81
N PRO A 112 19.73 2.25 -1.49
CA PRO A 112 18.69 3.12 -2.01
C PRO A 112 18.90 4.58 -1.62
N VAL A 113 18.78 5.49 -2.59
CA VAL A 113 18.84 6.95 -2.37
C VAL A 113 17.41 7.46 -2.18
N ARG A 114 17.16 8.14 -1.05
CA ARG A 114 15.87 8.80 -0.83
C ARG A 114 15.78 10.07 -1.68
N VAL A 115 14.80 10.12 -2.57
CA VAL A 115 14.54 11.28 -3.41
C VAL A 115 13.08 11.72 -3.32
N ALA A 116 12.86 13.02 -3.40
CA ALA A 116 11.53 13.60 -3.55
C ALA A 116 11.53 14.60 -4.71
N GLY A 117 10.58 14.45 -5.62
CA GLY A 117 10.33 15.41 -6.69
C GLY A 117 9.14 16.30 -6.34
N THR A 118 9.28 17.61 -6.51
CA THR A 118 8.16 18.56 -6.35
C THR A 118 8.00 19.43 -7.59
N PRO A 119 6.79 19.61 -8.14
CA PRO A 119 6.55 20.60 -9.16
C PRO A 119 6.71 22.02 -8.60
N ALA A 120 7.44 22.89 -9.28
CA ALA A 120 7.77 24.23 -8.76
C ALA A 120 6.60 25.24 -8.80
N SER A 121 5.50 24.91 -9.45
CA SER A 121 4.27 25.69 -9.48
C SER A 121 3.09 24.76 -9.27
N GLY A 122 2.05 25.18 -8.54
CA GLY A 122 0.84 24.40 -8.23
C GLY A 122 0.02 23.91 -9.42
N THR A 123 0.57 23.93 -10.63
CA THR A 123 0.21 23.08 -11.76
C THR A 123 0.56 21.65 -11.38
N GLY A 124 -0.45 20.82 -11.12
CA GLY A 124 -0.24 19.39 -10.92
C GLY A 124 0.58 18.80 -12.06
N VAL A 125 1.49 17.89 -11.75
CA VAL A 125 2.17 17.09 -12.77
C VAL A 125 1.10 16.18 -13.39
N PRO A 126 0.85 16.21 -14.71
CA PRO A 126 -0.03 15.23 -15.34
C PRO A 126 0.50 13.81 -15.04
N ALA A 127 -0.39 12.81 -15.05
CA ALA A 127 0.00 11.42 -14.74
C ALA A 127 1.20 11.00 -15.62
N PRO A 128 2.40 10.84 -15.04
CA PRO A 128 3.61 10.63 -15.83
C PRO A 128 3.60 9.22 -16.41
N SER A 129 4.07 9.06 -17.64
CA SER A 129 4.28 7.74 -18.24
C SER A 129 5.54 7.05 -17.66
N SER A 130 6.52 7.83 -17.23
CA SER A 130 7.69 7.35 -16.49
C SER A 130 8.33 8.43 -15.62
N VAL A 131 8.93 8.00 -14.50
CA VAL A 131 9.76 8.85 -13.64
C VAL A 131 11.08 8.13 -13.43
N THR A 132 12.18 8.75 -13.85
CA THR A 132 13.51 8.14 -13.82
C THR A 132 14.47 9.07 -13.10
N LEU A 133 15.19 8.55 -12.12
CA LEU A 133 16.33 9.23 -11.53
C LEU A 133 17.58 8.89 -12.34
N VAL A 134 18.33 9.91 -12.76
CA VAL A 134 19.49 9.77 -13.63
C VAL A 134 20.72 10.30 -12.90
N ALA A 135 21.78 9.49 -12.86
CA ALA A 135 23.07 9.89 -12.35
C ALA A 135 23.98 10.32 -13.51
N LEU A 136 24.52 11.54 -13.41
CA LEU A 136 25.41 12.14 -14.39
C LEU A 136 26.83 12.22 -13.86
N GLN A 137 27.81 11.97 -14.73
CA GLN A 137 29.22 12.22 -14.45
C GLN A 137 29.88 12.82 -15.69
N GLY A 138 30.48 14.00 -15.55
CA GLY A 138 31.08 14.71 -16.69
C GLY A 138 30.08 15.10 -17.78
N GLY A 139 28.80 15.24 -17.45
CA GLY A 139 27.73 15.58 -18.41
C GLY A 139 27.20 14.40 -19.23
N ALA A 140 27.56 13.16 -18.89
CA ALA A 140 27.02 11.94 -19.50
C ALA A 140 26.20 11.11 -18.50
N VAL A 141 25.21 10.39 -18.99
CA VAL A 141 24.41 9.44 -18.20
C VAL A 141 25.24 8.20 -17.86
N VAL A 142 25.53 8.01 -16.57
CA VAL A 142 26.33 6.88 -16.05
C VAL A 142 25.53 5.91 -15.19
N GLY A 143 24.29 6.26 -14.86
CA GLY A 143 23.36 5.35 -14.21
C GLY A 143 21.93 5.86 -14.18
N THR A 144 20.98 4.94 -13.96
CA THR A 144 19.55 5.24 -13.90
C THR A 144 18.86 4.40 -12.81
N GLY A 145 17.69 4.85 -12.35
CA GLY A 145 16.82 4.12 -11.43
C GLY A 145 15.36 4.53 -11.60
N ASP A 146 14.43 3.58 -11.40
CA ASP A 146 12.99 3.86 -11.41
C ASP A 146 12.61 4.66 -10.16
N ALA A 147 11.97 5.81 -10.38
CA ALA A 147 11.59 6.77 -9.36
C ALA A 147 10.08 7.07 -9.39
N ARG A 148 9.23 6.16 -9.89
CA ARG A 148 7.76 6.35 -9.94
C ARG A 148 7.13 6.78 -8.62
N GLY A 149 7.64 6.30 -7.48
CA GLY A 149 7.15 6.72 -6.15
C GLY A 149 7.68 8.09 -5.67
N ALA A 150 8.68 8.67 -6.33
CA ALA A 150 9.35 9.89 -5.87
C ALA A 150 8.51 11.16 -6.10
N LEU A 151 7.53 11.10 -6.99
CA LEU A 151 6.51 12.13 -7.12
C LEU A 151 5.38 11.80 -6.13
N GLY A 152 5.31 12.55 -5.04
CA GLY A 152 4.18 12.41 -4.11
C GLY A 152 2.85 12.61 -4.85
N ALA A 153 1.83 11.81 -4.52
CA ALA A 153 0.49 11.98 -5.08
C ALA A 153 0.06 13.45 -4.86
N ALA A 154 -0.14 14.19 -5.95
CA ALA A 154 -0.52 15.59 -5.92
C ALA A 154 -1.98 15.72 -5.48
N GLY A 155 -2.27 15.42 -4.22
CA GLY A 155 -3.52 15.78 -3.56
C GLY A 155 -3.57 17.29 -3.37
N SER A 156 -4.74 17.87 -3.62
CA SER A 156 -4.99 19.31 -3.58
C SER A 156 -4.47 19.98 -2.30
N GLY A 157 -3.32 20.67 -2.38
CA GLY A 157 -2.95 21.75 -1.45
C GLY A 157 -1.89 21.47 -0.40
N THR A 158 -1.37 20.26 -0.25
CA THR A 158 -0.21 19.99 0.64
C THR A 158 0.81 19.13 -0.09
N ALA A 159 2.00 19.68 -0.34
CA ALA A 159 3.12 18.94 -0.90
C ALA A 159 3.48 17.79 0.06
N ALA A 160 2.95 16.60 -0.20
CA ALA A 160 3.36 15.40 0.49
C ALA A 160 4.81 15.11 0.06
N ARG A 161 5.77 15.40 0.94
CA ARG A 161 7.15 14.94 0.81
C ARG A 161 7.22 13.43 1.07
N SER A 162 6.63 12.64 0.19
CA SER A 162 6.89 11.20 0.16
C SER A 162 8.26 11.02 -0.48
N GLY A 163 9.29 10.84 0.34
CA GLY A 163 10.60 10.44 -0.16
C GLY A 163 10.52 8.97 -0.56
N SER A 164 10.84 8.65 -1.81
CA SER A 164 10.96 7.26 -2.27
C SER A 164 12.41 6.82 -2.28
N GLU A 165 12.62 5.56 -1.93
CA GLU A 165 13.92 4.90 -1.98
C GLU A 165 14.16 4.39 -3.41
N VAL A 166 15.12 5.01 -4.10
CA VAL A 166 15.47 4.68 -5.48
C VAL A 166 16.85 4.05 -5.53
N ARG A 167 16.94 2.82 -6.05
CA ARG A 167 18.24 2.19 -6.32
C ARG A 167 18.78 2.68 -7.66
N LEU A 168 19.99 3.23 -7.63
CA LEU A 168 20.69 3.65 -8.83
C LEU A 168 21.61 2.53 -9.31
N GLY A 169 21.40 2.08 -10.54
CA GLY A 169 22.28 1.12 -11.21
C GLY A 169 23.29 1.82 -12.12
N ALA A 170 24.53 1.34 -12.10
CA ALA A 170 25.53 1.68 -13.10
C ALA A 170 25.07 1.21 -14.48
N CYS A 171 25.44 1.99 -15.48
CA CYS A 171 25.33 1.59 -16.86
C CYS A 171 26.28 0.41 -17.15
N ALA A 172 25.73 -0.78 -17.37
CA ALA A 172 26.52 -1.93 -17.78
C ALA A 172 27.14 -1.66 -19.16
N SER A 173 28.43 -1.97 -19.30
CA SER A 173 29.14 -1.90 -20.59
C SER A 173 28.65 -2.92 -21.63
N SER A 174 27.71 -3.80 -21.27
CA SER A 174 27.35 -5.01 -22.02
C SER A 174 25.87 -5.15 -22.43
N GLY A 175 25.05 -4.10 -22.34
CA GLY A 175 23.63 -4.17 -22.77
C GLY A 175 22.70 -4.96 -21.84
N ALA A 176 23.15 -5.24 -20.61
CA ALA A 176 22.28 -5.70 -19.53
C ALA A 176 21.28 -4.58 -19.14
N PRO A 177 20.08 -4.93 -18.65
CA PRO A 177 19.13 -3.93 -18.15
C PRO A 177 19.81 -3.10 -17.05
N ALA A 178 19.68 -1.77 -17.15
CA ALA A 178 20.19 -0.85 -16.15
C ALA A 178 19.68 -1.25 -14.75
N GLY A 179 20.55 -1.36 -13.75
CA GLY A 179 20.13 -1.70 -12.38
C GLY A 179 20.90 -2.83 -11.68
N ALA A 180 21.62 -3.69 -12.41
CA ALA A 180 22.25 -4.88 -11.80
C ALA A 180 23.50 -4.56 -10.97
N ASP A 181 24.35 -3.67 -11.47
CA ASP A 181 25.57 -3.26 -10.78
C ASP A 181 25.35 -1.92 -10.08
N PRO A 182 25.76 -1.76 -8.81
CA PRO A 182 25.64 -0.47 -8.12
C PRO A 182 26.57 0.58 -8.75
N LEU A 183 26.18 1.86 -8.74
CA LEU A 183 27.13 2.92 -9.10
C LEU A 183 28.33 2.91 -8.14
N PRO A 184 29.56 3.06 -8.65
CA PRO A 184 30.73 3.14 -7.81
C PRO A 184 30.71 4.40 -6.95
N ALA A 185 31.48 4.39 -5.86
CA ALA A 185 31.70 5.58 -5.06
C ALA A 185 32.28 6.72 -5.91
N GLY A 186 31.79 7.94 -5.70
CA GLY A 186 32.15 9.09 -6.52
C GLY A 186 31.18 10.24 -6.39
N ARG A 187 31.45 11.33 -7.11
CA ARG A 187 30.55 12.49 -7.21
C ARG A 187 29.74 12.41 -8.47
N TYR A 188 28.43 12.62 -8.32
CA TYR A 188 27.45 12.58 -9.40
C TYR A 188 26.54 13.79 -9.30
N ASP A 189 26.03 14.23 -10.44
CA ASP A 189 24.90 15.15 -10.50
C ASP A 189 23.64 14.32 -10.75
N LEU A 190 22.69 14.35 -9.83
CA LEU A 190 21.41 13.67 -9.98
C LEU A 190 20.40 14.59 -10.64
N VAL A 191 19.69 14.08 -11.64
CA VAL A 191 18.54 14.75 -12.25
C VAL A 191 17.34 13.83 -12.24
N LEU A 192 16.16 14.40 -11.98
CA LEU A 192 14.90 13.70 -12.08
C LEU A 192 14.29 14.01 -13.44
N VAL A 193 13.98 12.96 -14.20
CA VAL A 193 13.37 13.04 -15.52
C VAL A 193 11.97 12.47 -15.45
N VAL A 194 10.99 13.29 -15.78
CA VAL A 194 9.57 12.92 -15.81
C VAL A 194 9.11 13.01 -17.26
N ALA A 195 8.73 11.88 -17.84
CA ALA A 195 8.14 11.85 -19.16
C ALA A 195 6.61 11.76 -19.06
N ASP A 196 5.93 12.54 -19.89
CA ASP A 196 4.49 12.49 -20.08
C ASP A 196 4.16 12.57 -21.59
N PRO A 197 2.89 12.37 -22.00
CA PRO A 197 2.53 12.45 -23.42
C PRO A 197 2.71 13.85 -24.05
N ALA A 198 2.80 14.92 -23.25
CA ALA A 198 2.98 16.29 -23.69
C ALA A 198 4.46 16.72 -23.78
N GLY A 199 5.38 16.00 -23.12
CA GLY A 199 6.81 16.24 -23.17
C GLY A 199 7.61 15.62 -22.04
N THR A 200 8.83 16.13 -21.85
CA THR A 200 9.75 15.67 -20.80
C THR A 200 10.13 16.85 -19.91
N LEU A 201 9.94 16.68 -18.61
CA LEU A 201 10.37 17.61 -17.58
C LEU A 201 11.65 17.10 -16.93
N VAL A 202 12.64 17.98 -16.80
CA VAL A 202 13.96 17.64 -16.25
C VAL A 202 14.28 18.61 -15.13
N SER A 203 14.58 18.09 -13.93
CA SER A 203 14.99 18.91 -12.79
C SER A 203 16.35 19.56 -13.02
N ALA A 204 16.67 20.58 -12.23
CA ALA A 204 18.06 21.01 -12.09
C ALA A 204 18.92 19.87 -11.51
N PRO A 205 20.22 19.79 -11.89
CA PRO A 205 21.15 18.84 -11.30
C PRO A 205 21.39 19.11 -9.82
N VAL A 206 21.34 18.06 -9.00
CA VAL A 206 21.64 18.09 -7.56
C VAL A 206 22.91 17.27 -7.32
N PRO A 207 24.00 17.89 -6.80
CA PRO A 207 25.24 17.17 -6.56
C PRO A 207 25.07 16.21 -5.38
N VAL A 208 25.51 14.96 -5.57
CA VAL A 208 25.52 13.91 -4.55
C VAL A 208 26.86 13.20 -4.54
N GLU A 209 27.41 13.01 -3.35
CA GLU A 209 28.61 12.19 -3.14
C GLU A 209 28.22 10.79 -2.66
N LEU A 210 28.46 9.78 -3.50
CA LEU A 210 28.33 8.38 -3.12
C LEU A 210 29.61 7.93 -2.43
N THR A 211 29.50 7.58 -1.16
CA THR A 211 30.61 7.02 -0.38
C THR A 211 30.64 5.50 -0.59
N ALA A 212 31.83 4.92 -0.62
CA ALA A 212 31.95 3.47 -0.64
C ALA A 212 31.27 2.91 0.60
N ALA A 213 30.47 1.85 0.44
CA ALA A 213 30.03 1.08 1.59
C ALA A 213 31.26 0.75 2.42
N ALA A 214 31.24 1.12 3.71
CA ALA A 214 32.32 0.76 4.61
C ALA A 214 32.55 -0.74 4.44
N PRO A 215 33.79 -1.21 4.19
CA PRO A 215 34.04 -2.64 4.06
C PRO A 215 33.44 -3.26 5.30
N ALA A 216 32.44 -4.14 5.09
CA ALA A 216 31.75 -4.78 6.18
C ALA A 216 32.85 -5.31 7.09
N ALA A 217 32.90 -4.78 8.33
CA ALA A 217 33.91 -5.21 9.29
C ALA A 217 33.91 -6.74 9.23
N PRO A 218 35.08 -7.41 9.07
CA PRO A 218 35.12 -8.86 8.97
C PRO A 218 34.27 -9.34 10.12
N ALA A 219 33.17 -10.03 9.80
CA ALA A 219 32.19 -10.40 10.79
C ALA A 219 32.95 -11.24 11.80
N THR A 220 33.39 -10.62 12.90
CA THR A 220 33.78 -11.34 14.09
C THR A 220 32.54 -12.15 14.34
N THR A 221 32.67 -13.47 14.23
CA THR A 221 31.59 -14.41 14.53
C THR A 221 31.34 -14.31 16.04
N ALA A 222 30.82 -13.16 16.49
CA ALA A 222 29.87 -13.14 17.57
C ALA A 222 28.82 -14.13 17.09
N ALA A 223 28.72 -15.25 17.81
CA ALA A 223 27.67 -16.23 17.58
C ALA A 223 26.41 -15.42 17.31
N ALA A 224 25.85 -15.58 16.10
CA ALA A 224 24.61 -14.93 15.76
C ALA A 224 23.70 -15.12 16.97
N PRO A 225 23.11 -14.04 17.54
CA PRO A 225 22.13 -14.23 18.59
C PRO A 225 21.19 -15.33 18.09
N PRO A 226 20.92 -16.36 18.92
CA PRO A 226 20.09 -17.47 18.48
C PRO A 226 18.85 -16.87 17.81
N PRO A 227 18.41 -17.42 16.66
CA PRO A 227 17.22 -16.89 15.99
C PRO A 227 16.13 -16.72 17.03
N PRO A 228 15.42 -15.58 17.03
CA PRO A 228 14.39 -15.32 18.02
C PRO A 228 13.48 -16.53 18.08
N THR A 229 13.14 -16.96 19.29
CA THR A 229 12.20 -18.07 19.42
C THR A 229 10.89 -17.67 18.74
N VAL A 230 10.11 -18.65 18.27
CA VAL A 230 8.78 -18.40 17.68
C VAL A 230 7.94 -17.51 18.62
N GLU A 231 8.08 -17.69 19.93
CA GLU A 231 7.45 -16.91 20.98
C GLU A 231 7.89 -15.42 21.00
N GLU A 232 9.17 -15.14 20.79
CA GLU A 232 9.69 -13.78 20.68
C GLU A 232 9.25 -13.10 19.37
N ALA A 233 9.20 -13.85 18.27
CA ALA A 233 8.71 -13.33 16.98
C ALA A 233 7.21 -13.01 17.03
N ILE A 234 6.41 -13.86 17.66
CA ILE A 234 4.97 -13.63 17.91
C ILE A 234 4.77 -12.34 18.73
N ALA A 235 5.62 -12.08 19.72
CA ALA A 235 5.47 -10.90 20.59
C ALA A 235 5.85 -9.56 19.91
N ALA A 236 6.68 -9.60 18.86
CA ALA A 236 7.26 -8.39 18.26
C ALA A 236 6.29 -7.57 17.39
N ARG A 237 5.22 -8.19 16.86
CA ARG A 237 4.17 -7.50 16.10
C ARG A 237 2.81 -7.77 16.74
N PRO A 238 2.05 -6.72 17.14
CA PRO A 238 0.72 -6.93 17.68
C PRO A 238 -0.16 -7.60 16.62
N LEU A 239 -0.76 -8.73 16.99
CA LEU A 239 -1.72 -9.43 16.14
C LEU A 239 -2.85 -8.49 15.74
N GLN A 240 -3.28 -8.58 14.48
CA GLN A 240 -4.44 -7.83 14.04
C GLN A 240 -5.71 -8.35 14.72
N ASP A 241 -6.64 -7.45 15.05
CA ASP A 241 -7.92 -7.84 15.66
C ASP A 241 -8.70 -8.75 14.67
N PRO A 242 -8.91 -10.04 15.00
CA PRO A 242 -9.59 -10.96 14.10
C PRO A 242 -11.05 -10.61 13.85
N PHE A 243 -11.66 -9.77 14.69
CA PHE A 243 -13.07 -9.39 14.62
C PHE A 243 -13.29 -8.04 13.93
N VAL A 244 -12.22 -7.47 13.34
CA VAL A 244 -12.32 -6.29 12.49
C VAL A 244 -12.27 -6.74 11.04
N MET A 245 -13.28 -6.31 10.26
CA MET A 245 -13.26 -6.53 8.82
C MET A 245 -12.07 -5.79 8.20
N ARG A 246 -11.18 -6.55 7.55
CA ARG A 246 -9.94 -6.02 6.97
C ARG A 246 -10.15 -5.17 5.71
N THR A 247 -11.33 -5.23 5.08
CA THR A 247 -11.67 -4.42 3.93
C THR A 247 -13.09 -3.86 4.02
N ASP A 248 -13.25 -2.58 3.67
CA ASP A 248 -14.55 -1.92 3.45
C ASP A 248 -14.89 -1.80 1.94
N ARG A 249 -14.05 -2.41 1.09
CA ARG A 249 -14.09 -2.38 -0.39
C ARG A 249 -13.90 -0.99 -1.03
N ARG A 250 -13.68 0.05 -0.22
CA ARG A 250 -13.56 1.44 -0.68
C ARG A 250 -12.17 2.00 -0.45
N THR A 251 -11.55 1.59 0.65
CA THR A 251 -10.20 1.94 1.02
C THR A 251 -9.23 1.12 0.18
N ALA A 252 -8.26 1.80 -0.42
CA ALA A 252 -7.16 1.14 -1.13
C ALA A 252 -6.42 0.21 -0.16
N LEU A 253 -6.28 -1.05 -0.56
CA LEU A 253 -5.61 -2.09 0.21
C LEU A 253 -4.98 -3.06 -0.78
N THR A 254 -3.73 -3.41 -0.52
CA THR A 254 -3.04 -4.51 -1.19
C THR A 254 -2.50 -5.44 -0.10
N SER A 255 -2.74 -6.74 -0.21
CA SER A 255 -2.14 -7.73 0.71
C SER A 255 -0.65 -7.90 0.43
N ASP A 256 0.10 -8.44 1.39
CA ASP A 256 1.51 -8.76 1.16
C ASP A 256 1.67 -9.80 0.03
N ALA A 257 2.72 -9.63 -0.76
CA ALA A 257 3.09 -10.54 -1.83
C ALA A 257 4.35 -11.32 -1.40
N PRO A 258 4.31 -12.66 -1.39
CA PRO A 258 5.41 -13.44 -0.87
C PRO A 258 6.61 -13.39 -1.82
N ALA A 259 7.81 -13.39 -1.25
CA ALA A 259 8.99 -13.73 -2.03
C ALA A 259 8.87 -15.15 -2.63
N SER A 260 9.47 -15.39 -3.79
CA SER A 260 9.50 -16.73 -4.38
C SER A 260 10.29 -17.68 -3.49
N GLY A 261 9.64 -18.69 -2.90
CA GLY A 261 10.26 -19.62 -1.96
C GLY A 261 9.27 -20.59 -1.30
N ASP A 262 9.81 -21.60 -0.62
CA ASP A 262 9.03 -22.56 0.19
C ASP A 262 8.65 -22.02 1.56
N VAL A 263 9.42 -21.05 2.07
CA VAL A 263 9.18 -20.40 3.36
C VAL A 263 8.53 -19.04 3.12
N LEU A 264 7.59 -18.67 3.98
CA LEU A 264 7.00 -17.32 4.00
C LEU A 264 7.70 -16.44 5.04
N GLU A 265 7.97 -15.21 4.65
CA GLU A 265 8.42 -14.13 5.51
C GLU A 265 7.31 -13.62 6.45
N ASP A 266 7.66 -12.74 7.37
CA ASP A 266 6.70 -12.13 8.29
C ASP A 266 5.76 -11.19 7.55
N GLY A 267 4.45 -11.46 7.58
CA GLY A 267 3.48 -10.68 6.80
C GLY A 267 2.04 -11.05 7.05
N ASP A 268 1.14 -10.26 6.44
CA ASP A 268 -0.30 -10.48 6.39
C ASP A 268 -0.68 -10.85 4.96
N PHE A 269 -0.80 -12.16 4.70
CA PHE A 269 -1.03 -12.69 3.37
C PHE A 269 -2.51 -12.98 3.13
N PHE A 270 -2.97 -12.76 1.91
CA PHE A 270 -4.26 -13.26 1.47
C PHE A 270 -4.07 -14.63 0.83
N ALA A 271 -4.81 -15.65 1.27
CA ALA A 271 -4.49 -17.02 0.89
C ALA A 271 -5.74 -17.86 0.69
N MET A 272 -5.67 -18.75 -0.29
CA MET A 272 -6.58 -19.88 -0.39
C MET A 272 -6.03 -21.03 0.45
N VAL A 273 -6.72 -21.33 1.55
CA VAL A 273 -6.47 -22.48 2.40
C VAL A 273 -6.96 -23.74 1.69
N ARG A 274 -6.05 -24.70 1.49
CA ARG A 274 -6.29 -25.94 0.74
C ARG A 274 -6.57 -27.13 1.67
N SER A 275 -5.81 -27.23 2.76
CA SER A 275 -5.90 -28.36 3.69
C SER A 275 -5.35 -27.97 5.06
N PHE A 276 -5.68 -28.78 6.08
CA PHE A 276 -5.12 -28.73 7.42
C PHE A 276 -4.72 -30.13 7.85
N ASP A 277 -3.53 -30.25 8.44
CA ASP A 277 -3.09 -31.47 9.13
C ASP A 277 -2.87 -31.13 10.60
N GLU A 278 -3.86 -31.44 11.43
CA GLU A 278 -3.81 -31.22 12.87
C GLU A 278 -2.73 -32.06 13.55
N ALA A 279 -2.53 -33.31 13.09
CA ALA A 279 -1.56 -34.20 13.68
C ALA A 279 -0.12 -33.72 13.42
N ALA A 280 0.13 -33.15 12.23
CA ALA A 280 1.39 -32.52 11.89
C ALA A 280 1.49 -31.07 12.41
N GLY A 281 0.37 -30.44 12.79
CA GLY A 281 0.31 -29.02 13.13
C GLY A 281 0.65 -28.13 11.93
N THR A 282 0.12 -28.45 10.75
CA THR A 282 0.42 -27.72 9.50
C THR A 282 -0.83 -27.31 8.73
N ILE A 283 -0.67 -26.30 7.87
CA ILE A 283 -1.69 -25.78 6.96
C ILE A 283 -1.11 -25.70 5.54
N ASP A 284 -1.88 -26.12 4.54
CA ASP A 284 -1.56 -25.90 3.14
C ASP A 284 -2.25 -24.63 2.64
N VAL A 285 -1.46 -23.65 2.19
CA VAL A 285 -1.96 -22.36 1.69
C VAL A 285 -1.43 -22.04 0.31
N ASP A 286 -2.30 -21.50 -0.54
CA ASP A 286 -1.99 -20.96 -1.86
C ASP A 286 -2.15 -19.45 -1.80
N ILE A 287 -1.03 -18.73 -1.71
CA ILE A 287 -1.03 -17.28 -1.46
C ILE A 287 -1.43 -16.53 -2.73
N ALA A 288 -2.40 -15.64 -2.60
CA ALA A 288 -2.80 -14.69 -3.65
C ALA A 288 -2.60 -13.25 -3.17
N ILE A 289 -2.63 -12.32 -4.12
CA ILE A 289 -2.60 -10.89 -3.85
C ILE A 289 -4.03 -10.39 -3.96
N LEU A 290 -4.57 -9.85 -2.86
CA LEU A 290 -5.83 -9.13 -2.86
C LEU A 290 -5.55 -7.65 -3.07
N TYR A 291 -6.15 -7.09 -4.11
CA TYR A 291 -6.28 -5.65 -4.32
C TYR A 291 -7.72 -5.22 -3.98
N ALA A 292 -7.88 -4.10 -3.30
CA ALA A 292 -9.18 -3.50 -3.00
C ALA A 292 -9.22 -2.00 -3.30
N GLY A 293 -10.42 -1.48 -3.56
CA GLY A 293 -10.64 -0.07 -3.86
C GLY A 293 -9.86 0.38 -5.09
N GLN A 294 -9.16 1.51 -4.97
CA GLN A 294 -8.40 2.11 -6.06
C GLN A 294 -7.28 1.20 -6.59
N ASP A 295 -6.61 0.43 -5.72
CA ASP A 295 -5.54 -0.49 -6.12
C ASP A 295 -6.08 -1.62 -7.03
N ALA A 296 -7.32 -2.05 -6.78
CA ALA A 296 -7.98 -3.05 -7.63
C ALA A 296 -8.31 -2.46 -9.01
N ASP A 297 -8.82 -1.24 -9.08
CA ASP A 297 -9.09 -0.58 -10.36
C ASP A 297 -7.79 -0.31 -11.15
N ASP A 298 -6.71 0.06 -10.47
CA ASP A 298 -5.40 0.24 -11.09
C ASP A 298 -4.85 -1.09 -11.64
N ARG A 299 -4.97 -2.18 -10.89
CA ARG A 299 -4.56 -3.52 -11.33
C ARG A 299 -5.40 -4.02 -12.53
N ALA A 300 -6.71 -3.80 -12.51
CA ALA A 300 -7.61 -4.19 -13.60
C ALA A 300 -7.26 -3.45 -14.90
N ARG A 301 -6.94 -2.14 -14.81
CA ARG A 301 -6.47 -1.32 -15.93
C ARG A 301 -5.13 -1.80 -16.47
N ALA A 302 -4.19 -2.11 -15.59
CA ALA A 302 -2.89 -2.65 -15.99
C ALA A 302 -3.02 -4.02 -16.70
N ALA A 303 -3.98 -4.85 -16.29
CA ALA A 303 -4.26 -6.16 -16.90
C ALA A 303 -4.85 -6.08 -18.31
N SER A 304 -5.44 -4.93 -18.68
CA SER A 304 -6.26 -4.77 -19.88
C SER A 304 -5.67 -3.71 -20.84
N PRO A 305 -4.44 -3.92 -21.35
CA PRO A 305 -3.80 -2.93 -22.21
C PRO A 305 -4.61 -2.74 -23.50
N GLY A 306 -4.99 -1.49 -23.78
CA GLY A 306 -5.74 -1.10 -24.98
C GLY A 306 -7.26 -1.04 -24.83
N ALA A 307 -7.80 -1.43 -23.66
CA ALA A 307 -9.19 -1.12 -23.32
C ALA A 307 -9.33 0.35 -22.90
N ASP A 308 -10.53 0.92 -23.04
CA ASP A 308 -10.83 2.27 -22.53
C ASP A 308 -10.70 2.27 -21.00
N PRO A 309 -9.78 3.05 -20.40
CA PRO A 309 -9.60 3.09 -18.95
C PRO A 309 -10.87 3.48 -18.18
N ALA A 310 -11.82 4.18 -18.82
CA ALA A 310 -13.09 4.55 -18.20
C ALA A 310 -14.06 3.35 -18.04
N GLU A 311 -13.84 2.27 -18.80
CA GLU A 311 -14.67 1.06 -18.78
C GLU A 311 -14.01 -0.09 -18.00
N VAL A 312 -12.75 0.06 -17.59
CA VAL A 312 -12.00 -0.97 -16.85
C VAL A 312 -11.94 -0.63 -15.37
N TYR A 313 -12.70 -1.39 -14.58
CA TYR A 313 -12.73 -1.30 -13.12
C TYR A 313 -12.84 -2.71 -12.52
N ALA A 314 -12.36 -2.86 -11.29
CA ALA A 314 -12.45 -4.11 -10.57
C ALA A 314 -13.90 -4.39 -10.16
N PRO A 315 -14.49 -5.54 -10.52
CA PRO A 315 -15.82 -5.90 -10.06
C PRO A 315 -15.91 -5.87 -8.53
N ASN A 316 -16.91 -5.19 -7.98
CA ASN A 316 -17.10 -4.99 -6.54
C ASN A 316 -15.93 -4.28 -5.81
N GLY A 317 -15.03 -3.61 -6.55
CA GLY A 317 -13.86 -2.92 -6.01
C GLY A 317 -12.79 -3.88 -5.46
N LEU A 318 -12.73 -5.12 -5.99
CA LEU A 318 -11.85 -6.18 -5.50
C LEU A 318 -11.24 -6.95 -6.68
N GLU A 319 -9.95 -7.25 -6.60
CA GLU A 319 -9.25 -8.11 -7.56
C GLU A 319 -8.35 -9.07 -6.79
N ILE A 320 -8.44 -10.37 -7.09
CA ILE A 320 -7.61 -11.40 -6.47
C ILE A 320 -6.75 -12.00 -7.57
N VAL A 321 -5.43 -11.93 -7.39
CA VAL A 321 -4.45 -12.39 -8.38
C VAL A 321 -3.56 -13.44 -7.75
N ASN A 322 -3.49 -14.62 -8.35
CA ASN A 322 -2.53 -15.65 -7.94
C ASN A 322 -1.36 -15.69 -8.94
N ASP A 323 -0.35 -14.83 -8.73
CA ASP A 323 0.82 -14.74 -9.62
C ASP A 323 1.88 -15.82 -9.35
N VAL A 324 1.84 -16.47 -8.19
CA VAL A 324 2.89 -17.41 -7.75
C VAL A 324 2.43 -18.87 -7.81
N GLU A 325 1.13 -19.15 -7.98
CA GLU A 325 0.46 -20.46 -8.11
C GLU A 325 1.20 -21.60 -7.39
N ARG A 326 1.43 -21.44 -6.08
CA ARG A 326 2.25 -22.36 -5.29
C ARG A 326 1.63 -22.59 -3.93
N VAL A 327 1.22 -23.83 -3.72
CA VAL A 327 0.83 -24.34 -2.40
C VAL A 327 2.06 -24.45 -1.51
N ARG A 328 1.96 -23.92 -0.30
CA ARG A 328 2.98 -23.98 0.75
C ARG A 328 2.40 -24.67 1.97
N THR A 329 3.15 -25.62 2.50
CA THR A 329 2.84 -26.26 3.78
C THR A 329 3.57 -25.50 4.88
N LEU A 330 2.81 -24.87 5.78
CA LEU A 330 3.35 -24.03 6.84
C LEU A 330 3.01 -24.62 8.22
N PRO A 331 3.92 -24.51 9.20
CA PRO A 331 3.60 -24.85 10.58
C PRO A 331 2.56 -23.87 11.16
N LEU A 332 1.66 -24.39 11.99
CA LEU A 332 0.67 -23.63 12.75
C LEU A 332 1.16 -23.42 14.18
N ALA A 333 0.90 -22.24 14.73
CA ALA A 333 1.03 -22.02 16.16
C ALA A 333 0.04 -22.90 16.94
N PRO A 334 0.43 -23.43 18.12
CA PRO A 334 -0.43 -24.31 18.92
C PRO A 334 -1.70 -23.62 19.43
N ASP A 335 -1.71 -22.28 19.47
CA ASP A 335 -2.79 -21.41 19.91
C ASP A 335 -3.39 -20.58 18.77
N VAL A 336 -3.20 -21.03 17.51
CA VAL A 336 -3.72 -20.33 16.33
C VAL A 336 -5.21 -20.04 16.46
N VAL A 337 -5.57 -18.77 16.27
CA VAL A 337 -6.95 -18.32 16.27
C VAL A 337 -7.49 -18.36 14.85
N VAL A 338 -8.55 -19.15 14.65
CA VAL A 338 -9.27 -19.21 13.38
C VAL A 338 -10.57 -18.44 13.51
N THR A 339 -10.81 -17.46 12.62
CA THR A 339 -12.04 -16.67 12.60
C THR A 339 -12.69 -16.70 11.22
N GLY A 340 -13.93 -17.17 11.15
CA GLY A 340 -14.73 -17.24 9.92
C GLY A 340 -15.91 -16.28 9.94
N VAL A 341 -16.62 -16.16 8.81
CA VAL A 341 -17.87 -15.39 8.71
C VAL A 341 -19.07 -16.33 8.78
N CYS A 342 -19.98 -16.02 9.70
CA CYS A 342 -21.28 -16.66 9.82
C CYS A 342 -22.40 -15.71 9.43
N GLU A 343 -23.37 -16.23 8.68
CA GLU A 343 -24.63 -15.55 8.42
C GLU A 343 -25.74 -16.29 9.19
N PRO A 344 -26.00 -15.95 10.47
CA PRO A 344 -27.19 -16.44 11.16
C PRO A 344 -28.43 -16.03 10.36
N GLY A 345 -29.46 -16.89 10.31
CA GLY A 345 -30.64 -16.82 9.43
C GLY A 345 -31.55 -15.57 9.50
N GLY A 346 -31.05 -14.45 10.02
CA GLY A 346 -31.62 -13.10 9.99
C GLY A 346 -30.87 -12.08 9.12
N GLY A 347 -29.95 -12.50 8.23
CA GLY A 347 -29.37 -11.67 7.16
C GLY A 347 -28.26 -10.70 7.59
N GLY A 348 -27.55 -11.00 8.68
CA GLY A 348 -26.36 -10.25 9.11
C GLY A 348 -25.13 -11.13 9.10
N MET A 349 -23.98 -10.59 8.71
CA MET A 349 -22.69 -11.28 8.82
C MET A 349 -22.05 -11.01 10.19
N GLU A 350 -21.61 -12.08 10.86
CA GLU A 350 -20.89 -12.04 12.13
C GLU A 350 -19.58 -12.80 11.99
N LEU A 351 -18.49 -12.24 12.56
CA LEU A 351 -17.22 -12.96 12.66
C LEU A 351 -17.27 -13.87 13.89
N VAL A 352 -17.01 -15.15 13.68
CA VAL A 352 -17.09 -16.18 14.72
C VAL A 352 -15.76 -16.91 14.80
N ALA A 353 -15.23 -17.05 16.01
CA ALA A 353 -14.07 -17.90 16.25
C ALA A 353 -14.46 -19.38 16.08
N THR A 354 -13.65 -20.13 15.34
CA THR A 354 -13.85 -21.55 15.10
C THR A 354 -12.60 -22.33 15.49
N SER A 355 -12.74 -23.64 15.69
CA SER A 355 -11.59 -24.53 15.89
C SER A 355 -11.02 -24.96 14.53
N LEU A 356 -9.75 -25.37 14.50
CA LEU A 356 -9.13 -25.95 13.31
C LEU A 356 -9.90 -27.17 12.76
N PRO A 357 -10.33 -28.15 13.60
CA PRO A 357 -11.14 -29.27 13.11
C PRO A 357 -12.44 -28.80 12.47
N ALA A 358 -13.14 -27.84 13.09
CA ALA A 358 -14.39 -27.31 12.54
C ALA A 358 -14.17 -26.52 11.24
N LEU A 359 -12.98 -25.91 11.06
CA LEU A 359 -12.61 -25.32 9.79
C LEU A 359 -12.30 -26.40 8.73
N ALA A 360 -11.56 -27.44 9.07
CA ALA A 360 -11.26 -28.55 8.16
C ALA A 360 -12.55 -29.24 7.69
N ASP A 361 -13.46 -29.55 8.61
CA ASP A 361 -14.78 -30.09 8.30
C ASP A 361 -15.63 -29.10 7.47
N GLY A 362 -15.49 -27.79 7.75
CA GLY A 362 -16.21 -26.71 7.08
C GLY A 362 -15.70 -26.33 5.69
N LEU A 363 -14.45 -26.67 5.35
CA LEU A 363 -13.95 -26.59 3.97
C LEU A 363 -14.72 -27.57 3.06
N ASP A 364 -15.17 -28.69 3.62
CA ASP A 364 -15.94 -29.72 2.93
C ASP A 364 -17.46 -29.59 3.15
N ALA A 365 -17.91 -28.86 4.19
CA ALA A 365 -19.33 -28.74 4.59
C ALA A 365 -19.82 -27.30 4.79
N ALA A 366 -21.00 -26.98 4.23
CA ALA A 366 -21.63 -25.66 4.32
C ALA A 366 -22.28 -25.30 5.68
N ASP A 367 -22.20 -26.20 6.67
CA ASP A 367 -23.04 -26.16 7.89
C ASP A 367 -22.20 -25.96 9.16
N GLY A 368 -21.65 -24.75 9.33
CA GLY A 368 -20.83 -24.37 10.49
C GLY A 368 -21.45 -23.34 11.44
N CYS A 369 -22.60 -22.73 11.11
CA CYS A 369 -23.11 -21.55 11.81
C CYS A 369 -24.34 -21.80 12.71
N GLY A 370 -24.52 -23.04 13.17
CA GLY A 370 -25.66 -23.45 14.01
C GLY A 370 -26.96 -23.70 13.22
N GLU A 371 -28.03 -24.09 13.92
CA GLU A 371 -29.32 -24.42 13.29
C GLU A 371 -29.87 -23.22 12.49
N GLY A 372 -29.95 -23.39 11.16
CA GLY A 372 -30.51 -22.41 10.24
C GLY A 372 -29.56 -21.28 9.82
N GLY A 373 -28.29 -21.31 10.22
CA GLY A 373 -27.25 -20.42 9.70
C GLY A 373 -26.52 -21.08 8.53
N SER A 374 -26.33 -20.37 7.42
CA SER A 374 -25.42 -20.82 6.38
C SER A 374 -24.01 -20.40 6.75
N SER A 375 -23.12 -21.37 6.86
CA SER A 375 -21.71 -21.06 6.90
C SER A 375 -21.24 -20.72 5.50
N ARG A 376 -20.61 -19.55 5.36
CA ARG A 376 -19.89 -19.26 4.13
C ARG A 376 -18.50 -19.89 4.12
N LEU A 377 -18.10 -20.65 5.16
CA LEU A 377 -16.79 -21.32 5.33
C LEU A 377 -16.30 -22.09 4.09
N GLY A 378 -17.21 -22.48 3.18
CA GLY A 378 -16.87 -23.05 1.87
C GLY A 378 -16.07 -22.15 0.92
N SER A 379 -15.90 -20.84 1.18
CA SER A 379 -14.85 -20.08 0.48
C SER A 379 -13.51 -20.28 1.18
N SER A 380 -12.57 -20.89 0.48
CA SER A 380 -11.22 -21.19 0.97
C SER A 380 -10.33 -19.95 1.19
N TRP A 381 -10.82 -18.73 1.00
CA TRP A 381 -10.02 -17.50 1.07
C TRP A 381 -10.01 -16.88 2.46
N PHE A 382 -8.82 -16.78 3.05
CA PHE A 382 -8.55 -16.24 4.38
C PHE A 382 -7.39 -15.26 4.35
N TRP A 383 -7.29 -14.42 5.37
CA TRP A 383 -6.04 -13.79 5.73
C TRP A 383 -5.22 -14.70 6.65
N VAL A 384 -3.92 -14.79 6.38
CA VAL A 384 -2.97 -15.60 7.13
C VAL A 384 -1.88 -14.68 7.65
N ASP A 385 -1.75 -14.59 8.97
CA ASP A 385 -0.66 -13.87 9.61
C ASP A 385 0.50 -14.86 9.84
N VAL A 386 1.65 -14.56 9.24
CA VAL A 386 2.89 -15.34 9.34
C VAL A 386 3.92 -14.58 10.17
N ARG A 387 4.56 -15.29 11.10
CA ARG A 387 5.66 -14.80 11.95
C ARG A 387 6.72 -15.89 12.07
N ALA A 388 7.97 -15.56 11.74
CA ALA A 388 9.10 -16.49 11.67
C ALA A 388 8.80 -17.76 10.87
N GLY A 389 8.03 -17.65 9.78
CA GLY A 389 7.61 -18.78 8.95
C GLY A 389 6.51 -19.66 9.56
N VAL A 390 5.91 -19.26 10.68
CA VAL A 390 4.80 -19.94 11.35
C VAL A 390 3.51 -19.15 11.18
N VAL A 391 2.42 -19.83 10.88
CA VAL A 391 1.08 -19.24 10.84
C VAL A 391 0.55 -19.09 12.25
N VAL A 392 0.37 -17.85 12.69
CA VAL A 392 -0.04 -17.51 14.06
C VAL A 392 -1.51 -17.12 14.14
N GLN A 393 -2.12 -16.77 13.00
CA GLN A 393 -3.52 -16.39 12.92
C GLN A 393 -4.11 -16.71 11.55
N VAL A 394 -5.34 -17.21 11.52
CA VAL A 394 -6.12 -17.39 10.29
C VAL A 394 -7.41 -16.58 10.43
N VAL A 395 -7.46 -15.43 9.80
CA VAL A 395 -8.50 -14.41 10.02
C VAL A 395 -9.33 -14.22 8.79
N GLY A 396 -10.64 -14.11 8.99
CA GLY A 396 -11.52 -13.38 8.11
C GLY A 396 -11.68 -14.06 6.77
N GLN A 397 -12.77 -14.81 6.66
CA GLN A 397 -13.20 -15.29 5.38
C GLN A 397 -13.58 -14.12 4.46
N TYR A 398 -12.99 -14.09 3.27
CA TYR A 398 -13.41 -13.18 2.21
C TYR A 398 -14.82 -13.55 1.74
N THR A 399 -15.77 -12.64 1.93
CA THR A 399 -17.14 -12.77 1.44
C THR A 399 -17.37 -11.70 0.36
N PRO A 400 -17.35 -12.07 -0.94
CA PRO A 400 -17.61 -11.12 -2.03
C PRO A 400 -19.04 -10.56 -2.00
#